data_AF-A0A3P9D3X9-F1
#
_entry.id   AF-A0A3P9D3X9-F1
#
_cell.length_a   1.000
_cell.length_b   1.000
_cell.length_c   1.000
_cell.angle_alpha   90.00
_cell.angle_beta   90.00
_cell.angle_gamma   90.00
#
_symmetry.space_group_name_H-M   'P 1'
#
loop_
_entity.id
_entity.type
_entity.pdbx_description
1 polymer ?
#
loop_
_entity_poly.entity_id
_entity_poly.type
_entity_poly.pdbx_seq_one_letter_code
_entity_poly.pdbx_strand_id
1 'polypeptide(L)'
;MTGRAKRKHKAVQEKGTNNGEVKKARSEESNDVLPSGVKSEQRDELMQLYSFQMPEDLYHFWEFCSELCTDNPCGALKDSLGLQLVGPFDILAGAHKNSKNSQPNFHLHWRYFYDPPEFQTILAGCENSQHHIGYYRDTPDSLPSFVGENEAKKGCTITQMGDNVFAAVHLYLLRKRKDRGSKKTGDEALETLEAKLRDKAQTLGFSLEQKTKDMKQRDKKVVTKTFHGAGIVVPVDKNDVGYRELPETDAGLKKICKAIVEARTDEERVKAFGPIQEMITFVQFANDECDYGMGYELGIDLFCYGSHYFHKVIKQLLPMAYNLLKRNLFGEILETHLSSRIHDNIDQLSPH
;
A
#
# COMPACT_ATOMS: atom_id res chain seq x y z
N MET A 1 45.71 38.00 22.47
CA MET A 1 45.01 37.83 21.18
C MET A 1 44.60 36.36 21.11
N THR A 2 43.37 35.90 20.99
CA THR A 2 42.02 36.39 20.66
C THR A 2 41.07 35.47 21.45
N GLY A 3 40.04 35.93 22.18
CA GLY A 3 38.81 36.48 21.63
C GLY A 3 37.64 35.50 21.87
N ARG A 4 37.21 35.34 23.12
CA ARG A 4 36.04 34.55 23.56
C ARG A 4 34.77 35.39 23.32
N ALA A 5 33.93 35.03 22.36
CA ALA A 5 32.70 35.76 22.04
C ALA A 5 31.46 35.09 22.64
N LYS A 6 30.66 35.93 23.31
CA LYS A 6 29.49 35.65 24.16
C LYS A 6 28.27 35.18 23.34
N ARG A 7 27.54 34.18 23.86
CA ARG A 7 26.14 33.91 23.51
C ARG A 7 25.25 35.03 24.08
N LYS A 8 24.39 35.61 23.24
CA LYS A 8 23.35 36.57 23.66
C LYS A 8 22.08 35.82 24.06
N HIS A 9 21.64 36.02 25.30
CA HIS A 9 20.26 35.80 25.72
C HIS A 9 19.36 36.89 25.11
N LYS A 10 18.18 36.51 24.63
CA LYS A 10 17.11 37.46 24.28
C LYS A 10 16.00 37.33 25.32
N ALA A 11 15.60 38.49 25.82
CA ALA A 11 14.78 38.68 27.01
C ALA A 11 13.32 38.28 26.82
N VAL A 12 12.74 37.80 27.93
CA VAL A 12 11.31 37.71 28.20
C VAL A 12 10.73 39.13 28.27
N GLN A 13 9.62 39.37 27.58
CA GLN A 13 8.73 40.49 27.84
C GLN A 13 7.31 39.94 27.96
N GLU A 14 6.80 39.90 29.19
CA GLU A 14 5.37 39.91 29.47
C GLU A 14 4.84 41.33 29.32
N LYS A 15 3.68 41.47 28.65
CA LYS A 15 2.57 42.33 29.08
C LYS A 15 1.37 42.21 28.13
N GLY A 16 0.19 42.05 28.73
CA GLY A 16 -1.02 42.71 28.27
C GLY A 16 -2.09 41.83 27.63
N THR A 17 -3.05 41.41 28.45
CA THR A 17 -4.40 40.97 28.08
C THR A 17 -5.14 41.98 27.18
N ASN A 18 -5.75 41.51 26.09
CA ASN A 18 -7.13 41.86 25.72
C ASN A 18 -7.71 40.98 24.59
N ASN A 19 -9.01 40.74 24.72
CA ASN A 19 -9.89 39.90 23.89
C ASN A 19 -9.90 40.24 22.39
N GLY A 20 -10.13 39.22 21.54
CA GLY A 20 -10.50 39.43 20.14
C GLY A 20 -10.47 38.14 19.31
N GLU A 21 -11.63 37.47 19.25
CA GLU A 21 -12.13 36.65 18.14
C GLU A 21 -11.24 35.54 17.55
N VAL A 22 -11.67 34.30 17.82
CA VAL A 22 -11.25 33.08 17.13
C VAL A 22 -11.50 33.23 15.63
N LYS A 23 -10.43 33.48 14.87
CA LYS A 23 -10.44 33.31 13.41
C LYS A 23 -10.61 31.84 13.10
N LYS A 24 -11.87 31.48 12.81
CA LYS A 24 -12.29 30.21 12.20
C LYS A 24 -11.32 29.87 11.06
N ALA A 25 -10.59 28.78 11.23
CA ALA A 25 -9.78 28.22 10.15
C ALA A 25 -10.70 27.99 8.95
N ARG A 26 -10.33 28.55 7.80
CA ARG A 26 -10.97 28.29 6.52
C ARG A 26 -10.93 26.78 6.28
N SER A 27 -12.09 26.15 6.24
CA SER A 27 -12.27 24.83 5.67
C SER A 27 -11.72 24.87 4.25
N GLU A 28 -10.74 24.00 3.97
CA GLU A 28 -10.33 23.69 2.61
C GLU A 28 -11.59 23.21 1.87
N GLU A 29 -11.88 23.86 0.74
CA GLU A 29 -12.94 23.41 -0.17
C GLU A 29 -12.55 22.02 -0.65
N SER A 30 -13.19 20.98 -0.09
CA SER A 30 -13.13 19.67 -0.69
C SER A 30 -13.81 19.77 -2.04
N ASN A 31 -13.07 19.49 -3.12
CA ASN A 31 -13.69 19.14 -4.38
C ASN A 31 -14.37 17.79 -4.14
N ASP A 32 -15.58 17.81 -3.59
CA ASP A 32 -16.36 16.61 -3.37
C ASP A 32 -16.64 15.99 -4.74
N VAL A 33 -15.95 14.87 -5.01
CA VAL A 33 -16.17 14.06 -6.20
C VAL A 33 -17.62 13.62 -6.19
N LEU A 34 -18.31 13.79 -7.33
CA LEU A 34 -19.70 13.36 -7.47
C LEU A 34 -19.80 11.87 -7.12
N PRO A 35 -20.76 11.44 -6.29
CA PRO A 35 -20.92 10.03 -5.95
C PRO A 35 -21.21 9.19 -7.20
N SER A 36 -20.56 8.04 -7.32
CA SER A 36 -20.91 7.04 -8.35
C SER A 36 -22.33 6.49 -8.13
N GLY A 37 -22.98 6.07 -9.21
CA GLY A 37 -24.28 5.39 -9.23
C GLY A 37 -24.29 3.94 -8.73
N VAL A 38 -23.15 3.38 -8.28
CA VAL A 38 -23.12 2.09 -7.57
C VAL A 38 -23.96 2.19 -6.30
N LYS A 39 -24.89 1.24 -6.14
CA LYS A 39 -25.89 1.23 -5.06
C LYS A 39 -25.26 1.18 -3.68
N SER A 40 -25.90 1.79 -2.68
CA SER A 40 -25.38 1.78 -1.30
C SER A 40 -25.23 0.37 -0.75
N GLU A 41 -26.12 -0.56 -1.08
CA GLU A 41 -26.03 -1.94 -0.57
C GLU A 41 -24.76 -2.66 -1.06
N GLN A 42 -24.28 -2.37 -2.27
CA GLN A 42 -23.03 -2.94 -2.79
C GLN A 42 -21.80 -2.31 -2.13
N ARG A 43 -21.87 -1.01 -1.82
CA ARG A 43 -20.82 -0.30 -1.08
C ARG A 43 -20.70 -0.83 0.35
N ASP A 44 -21.83 -1.06 1.00
CA ASP A 44 -21.91 -1.63 2.35
C ASP A 44 -21.43 -3.09 2.36
N GLU A 45 -21.81 -3.90 1.35
CA GLU A 45 -21.32 -5.28 1.18
C GLU A 45 -19.80 -5.31 1.06
N LEU A 46 -19.19 -4.43 0.25
CA LEU A 46 -17.73 -4.30 0.14
C LEU A 46 -17.08 -3.92 1.48
N MET A 47 -17.64 -2.92 2.17
CA MET A 47 -17.13 -2.50 3.48
C MET A 47 -17.21 -3.63 4.51
N GLN A 48 -18.29 -4.41 4.51
CA GLN A 48 -18.45 -5.53 5.43
C GLN A 48 -17.48 -6.68 5.13
N LEU A 49 -17.27 -7.00 3.85
CA LEU A 49 -16.42 -8.13 3.45
C LEU A 49 -14.91 -7.83 3.60
N TYR A 50 -14.50 -6.59 3.34
CA TYR A 50 -13.09 -6.17 3.40
C TYR A 50 -12.73 -5.36 4.64
N SER A 51 -13.70 -4.94 5.46
CA SER A 51 -13.47 -4.02 6.58
C SER A 51 -12.70 -2.74 6.20
N PHE A 52 -12.81 -2.32 4.94
CA PHE A 52 -12.18 -1.12 4.39
C PHE A 52 -13.21 -0.21 3.75
N GLN A 53 -13.03 1.09 3.93
CA GLN A 53 -13.68 2.07 3.06
C GLN A 53 -13.00 2.07 1.69
N MET A 54 -13.79 1.93 0.62
CA MET A 54 -13.31 2.07 -0.76
C MET A 54 -13.46 3.52 -1.24
N PRO A 55 -12.49 4.06 -1.99
CA PRO A 55 -12.57 5.41 -2.53
C PRO A 55 -13.52 5.51 -3.73
N GLU A 56 -14.01 6.71 -4.05
CA GLU A 56 -14.98 6.93 -5.14
C GLU A 56 -14.42 6.54 -6.52
N ASP A 57 -13.11 6.67 -6.75
CA ASP A 57 -12.50 6.31 -8.02
C ASP A 57 -12.65 4.81 -8.33
N LEU A 58 -12.71 3.93 -7.32
CA LEU A 58 -13.00 2.51 -7.54
C LEU A 58 -14.38 2.32 -8.17
N TYR A 59 -15.41 2.95 -7.62
CA TYR A 59 -16.79 2.78 -8.10
C TYR A 59 -17.01 3.42 -9.48
N HIS A 60 -16.45 4.61 -9.70
CA HIS A 60 -16.46 5.25 -11.01
C HIS A 60 -15.69 4.45 -12.06
N PHE A 61 -14.61 3.80 -11.67
CA PHE A 61 -13.84 2.95 -12.57
C PHE A 61 -14.60 1.66 -12.93
N TRP A 62 -15.36 1.11 -11.98
CA TRP A 62 -16.29 0.01 -12.26
C TRP A 62 -17.35 0.40 -13.30
N GLU A 63 -17.97 1.57 -13.15
CA GLU A 63 -18.95 2.08 -14.12
C GLU A 63 -18.31 2.32 -15.49
N PHE A 64 -17.13 2.94 -15.51
CA PHE A 64 -16.35 3.12 -16.74
C PHE A 64 -16.09 1.78 -17.45
N CYS A 65 -15.65 0.75 -16.72
CA CYS A 65 -15.43 -0.57 -17.32
C CYS A 65 -16.74 -1.26 -17.74
N SER A 66 -17.84 -1.00 -17.04
CA SER A 66 -19.17 -1.50 -17.42
C SER A 66 -19.72 -0.85 -18.69
N GLU A 67 -19.38 0.42 -18.93
CA GLU A 67 -19.66 1.15 -20.17
C GLU A 67 -18.79 0.64 -21.33
N LEU A 68 -17.55 0.21 -21.06
CA LEU A 68 -16.64 -0.36 -22.06
C LEU A 68 -17.03 -1.78 -22.48
N CYS A 69 -17.43 -2.63 -21.53
CA CYS A 69 -17.83 -4.01 -21.78
C CYS A 69 -18.98 -4.40 -20.85
N THR A 70 -20.21 -4.27 -21.34
CA THR A 70 -21.43 -4.51 -20.55
C THR A 70 -21.57 -5.96 -20.10
N ASP A 71 -21.18 -6.92 -20.94
CA ASP A 71 -21.32 -8.36 -20.63
C ASP A 71 -20.24 -8.86 -19.66
N ASN A 72 -19.06 -8.25 -19.65
CA ASN A 72 -17.93 -8.63 -18.79
C ASN A 72 -17.09 -7.42 -18.38
N PRO A 73 -17.56 -6.61 -17.42
CA PRO A 73 -16.82 -5.42 -16.97
C PRO A 73 -15.44 -5.77 -16.40
N CYS A 74 -15.28 -6.91 -15.72
CA CYS A 74 -13.98 -7.32 -15.18
C CYS A 74 -12.92 -7.59 -16.26
N GLY A 75 -13.36 -8.02 -17.45
CA GLY A 75 -12.51 -8.28 -18.60
C GLY A 75 -12.29 -7.08 -19.52
N ALA A 76 -12.87 -5.90 -19.22
CA ALA A 76 -12.92 -4.77 -20.14
C ALA A 76 -11.54 -4.26 -20.63
N LEU A 77 -10.47 -4.52 -19.88
CA LEU A 77 -9.10 -4.07 -20.20
C LEU A 77 -8.18 -5.20 -20.66
N LYS A 78 -8.69 -6.44 -20.74
CA LYS A 78 -7.86 -7.64 -20.95
C LYS A 78 -7.23 -7.66 -22.33
N ASP A 79 -7.99 -7.37 -23.37
CA ASP A 79 -7.48 -7.42 -24.75
C ASP A 79 -6.53 -6.25 -25.05
N SER A 80 -6.89 -5.04 -24.60
CA SER A 80 -6.13 -3.82 -24.86
C SER A 80 -4.87 -3.72 -24.01
N LEU A 81 -5.00 -3.94 -22.69
CA LEU A 81 -3.94 -3.72 -21.71
C LEU A 81 -3.37 -5.01 -21.14
N GLY A 82 -4.08 -6.13 -21.19
CA GLY A 82 -3.68 -7.35 -20.48
C GLY A 82 -3.95 -7.24 -18.98
N LEU A 83 -4.87 -6.36 -18.59
CA LEU A 83 -5.29 -6.14 -17.20
C LEU A 83 -6.71 -6.68 -17.02
N GLN A 84 -6.94 -7.31 -15.87
CA GLN A 84 -8.24 -7.79 -15.43
C GLN A 84 -8.57 -7.13 -14.09
N LEU A 85 -9.81 -6.66 -13.93
CA LEU A 85 -10.29 -6.17 -12.65
C LEU A 85 -10.57 -7.37 -11.75
N VAL A 86 -10.11 -7.29 -10.50
CA VAL A 86 -10.15 -8.39 -9.53
C VAL A 86 -10.39 -7.85 -8.11
N GLY A 87 -10.52 -8.73 -7.13
CA GLY A 87 -10.58 -8.36 -5.71
C GLY A 87 -11.91 -7.69 -5.39
N PRO A 88 -11.95 -6.41 -4.96
CA PRO A 88 -13.22 -5.71 -4.72
C PRO A 88 -14.11 -5.63 -5.98
N PHE A 89 -13.53 -5.65 -7.18
CA PHE A 89 -14.33 -5.69 -8.41
C PHE A 89 -15.04 -7.03 -8.62
N ASP A 90 -14.48 -8.14 -8.13
CA ASP A 90 -15.14 -9.45 -8.18
C ASP A 90 -16.43 -9.44 -7.32
N ILE A 91 -16.44 -8.66 -6.24
CA ILE A 91 -17.63 -8.45 -5.39
C ILE A 91 -18.67 -7.60 -6.11
N LEU A 92 -18.26 -6.52 -6.78
CA LEU A 92 -19.17 -5.69 -7.59
C LEU A 92 -19.78 -6.47 -8.75
N ALA A 93 -19.03 -7.41 -9.33
CA ALA A 93 -19.50 -8.37 -10.33
C ALA A 93 -20.41 -9.47 -9.75
N GLY A 94 -20.49 -9.59 -8.42
CA GLY A 94 -21.28 -10.61 -7.73
C GLY A 94 -20.66 -12.01 -7.75
N ALA A 95 -19.36 -12.15 -8.06
CA ALA A 95 -18.69 -13.43 -8.19
C ALA A 95 -18.68 -14.23 -6.87
N HIS A 96 -18.58 -13.55 -5.72
CA HIS A 96 -18.57 -14.17 -4.41
C HIS A 96 -19.89 -14.90 -4.06
N LYS A 97 -21.01 -14.48 -4.65
CA LYS A 97 -22.34 -15.09 -4.41
C LYS A 97 -22.46 -16.50 -4.99
N ASN A 98 -21.65 -16.80 -6.01
CA ASN A 98 -21.59 -18.10 -6.68
C ASN A 98 -20.28 -18.83 -6.39
N SER A 99 -19.50 -18.36 -5.40
CA SER A 99 -18.23 -18.95 -5.01
C SER A 99 -18.42 -20.40 -4.57
N LYS A 100 -17.53 -21.28 -5.05
CA LYS A 100 -17.47 -22.67 -4.59
C LYS A 100 -16.76 -22.79 -3.23
N ASN A 101 -15.95 -21.79 -2.87
CA ASN A 101 -15.41 -21.66 -1.53
C ASN A 101 -16.51 -21.14 -0.60
N SER A 102 -16.90 -21.95 0.39
CA SER A 102 -17.99 -21.63 1.32
C SER A 102 -17.63 -20.56 2.35
N GLN A 103 -16.33 -20.32 2.58
CA GLN A 103 -15.84 -19.29 3.50
C GLN A 103 -14.57 -18.63 2.93
N PRO A 104 -14.71 -17.84 1.85
CA PRO A 104 -13.57 -17.17 1.26
C PRO A 104 -13.02 -16.11 2.22
N ASN A 105 -11.69 -16.07 2.37
CA ASN A 105 -11.06 -14.97 3.06
C ASN A 105 -10.75 -13.85 2.07
N PHE A 106 -11.59 -12.81 2.06
CA PHE A 106 -11.45 -11.69 1.12
C PHE A 106 -10.14 -10.93 1.28
N HIS A 107 -9.54 -10.91 2.47
CA HIS A 107 -8.23 -10.30 2.65
C HIS A 107 -7.10 -11.07 1.98
N LEU A 108 -7.27 -12.37 1.71
CA LEU A 108 -6.33 -13.18 0.95
C LEU A 108 -6.69 -13.29 -0.54
N HIS A 109 -7.92 -12.94 -0.92
CA HIS A 109 -8.37 -12.93 -2.30
C HIS A 109 -7.55 -11.93 -3.12
N TRP A 110 -6.77 -12.46 -4.06
CA TRP A 110 -5.78 -11.73 -4.87
C TRP A 110 -4.65 -11.06 -4.08
N ARG A 111 -4.36 -11.54 -2.87
CA ARG A 111 -3.17 -11.12 -2.13
C ARG A 111 -1.95 -11.89 -2.63
N TYR A 112 -1.03 -11.20 -3.28
CA TYR A 112 0.22 -11.78 -3.74
C TYR A 112 1.21 -11.96 -2.60
N PHE A 113 2.22 -12.79 -2.85
CA PHE A 113 3.23 -13.17 -1.87
C PHE A 113 3.88 -11.97 -1.17
N TYR A 114 4.17 -10.88 -1.89
CA TYR A 114 4.85 -9.70 -1.36
C TYR A 114 3.90 -8.55 -1.00
N ASP A 115 2.59 -8.77 -1.01
CA ASP A 115 1.62 -7.73 -0.67
C ASP A 115 1.56 -7.56 0.85
N PRO A 116 2.08 -6.44 1.41
CA PRO A 116 1.93 -6.19 2.83
C PRO A 116 0.46 -5.86 3.12
N PRO A 117 0.02 -5.91 4.40
CA PRO A 117 -1.38 -5.65 4.76
C PRO A 117 -1.97 -4.33 4.23
N GLU A 118 -1.12 -3.31 4.05
CA GLU A 118 -1.43 -1.99 3.50
C GLU A 118 -1.88 -2.05 2.03
N PHE A 119 -1.43 -3.07 1.30
CA PHE A 119 -1.65 -3.23 -0.12
C PHE A 119 -2.85 -4.15 -0.39
N GLN A 120 -3.82 -3.63 -1.14
CA GLN A 120 -5.03 -4.35 -1.58
C GLN A 120 -5.09 -4.35 -3.11
N THR A 121 -4.85 -5.51 -3.72
CA THR A 121 -4.94 -5.70 -5.16
C THR A 121 -6.33 -5.39 -5.71
N ILE A 122 -6.37 -4.67 -6.83
CA ILE A 122 -7.58 -4.33 -7.57
C ILE A 122 -7.49 -4.67 -9.06
N LEU A 123 -6.29 -4.80 -9.63
CA LEU A 123 -6.08 -5.24 -11.01
C LEU A 123 -5.00 -6.32 -11.07
N ALA A 124 -5.26 -7.40 -11.79
CA ALA A 124 -4.29 -8.43 -12.13
C ALA A 124 -3.80 -8.24 -13.57
N GLY A 125 -2.51 -8.42 -13.81
CA GLY A 125 -1.88 -8.29 -15.12
C GLY A 125 -1.23 -9.59 -15.58
N CYS A 126 0.02 -9.49 -16.05
CA CYS A 126 0.78 -10.62 -16.58
C CYS A 126 1.06 -11.70 -15.52
N GLU A 127 0.49 -12.90 -15.69
CA GLU A 127 0.68 -14.05 -14.79
C GLU A 127 2.15 -14.53 -14.71
N ASN A 128 2.92 -14.35 -15.80
CA ASN A 128 4.33 -14.77 -15.85
C ASN A 128 5.22 -13.98 -14.89
N SER A 129 4.94 -12.69 -14.68
CA SER A 129 5.63 -11.85 -13.69
C SER A 129 4.82 -11.64 -12.42
N GLN A 130 3.57 -12.14 -12.38
CA GLN A 130 2.58 -11.80 -11.34
C GLN A 130 2.45 -10.29 -11.17
N HIS A 131 2.38 -9.59 -12.30
CA HIS A 131 2.13 -8.17 -12.33
C HIS A 131 0.73 -7.87 -11.82
N HIS A 132 0.62 -6.90 -10.93
CA HIS A 132 -0.66 -6.48 -10.38
C HIS A 132 -0.58 -5.05 -9.84
N ILE A 133 -1.76 -4.45 -9.65
CA ILE A 133 -1.94 -3.07 -9.20
C ILE A 133 -2.93 -3.08 -8.05
N GLY A 134 -2.64 -2.30 -7.01
CA GLY A 134 -3.40 -2.29 -5.76
C GLY A 134 -3.43 -0.92 -5.08
N TYR A 135 -4.46 -0.70 -4.26
CA TYR A 135 -4.50 0.45 -3.36
C TYR A 135 -3.55 0.25 -2.19
N TYR A 136 -2.85 1.31 -1.78
CA TYR A 136 -1.99 1.32 -0.61
C TYR A 136 -2.57 2.22 0.48
N ARG A 137 -2.84 1.67 1.67
CA ARG A 137 -3.39 2.37 2.84
C ARG A 137 -2.37 2.42 3.97
N ASP A 138 -2.00 3.62 4.43
CA ASP A 138 -1.10 3.75 5.59
C ASP A 138 -1.79 3.31 6.91
N THR A 139 -3.12 3.42 6.99
CA THR A 139 -3.94 2.93 8.11
C THR A 139 -5.22 2.27 7.59
N PRO A 140 -5.80 1.29 8.29
CA PRO A 140 -7.03 0.61 7.83
C PRO A 140 -8.25 1.54 7.78
N ASP A 141 -8.30 2.54 8.67
CA ASP A 141 -9.44 3.48 8.78
C ASP A 141 -9.38 4.65 7.78
N SER A 142 -8.32 4.75 6.97
CA SER A 142 -8.18 5.81 5.97
C SER A 142 -8.37 5.30 4.54
N LEU A 143 -8.76 6.21 3.66
CA LEU A 143 -8.74 5.95 2.22
C LEU A 143 -7.30 5.70 1.74
N PRO A 144 -7.13 4.98 0.61
CA PRO A 144 -5.83 4.76 0.01
C PRO A 144 -5.05 6.06 -0.20
N SER A 145 -3.76 6.05 0.16
CA SER A 145 -2.85 7.17 -0.05
C SER A 145 -2.33 7.24 -1.48
N PHE A 146 -2.28 6.10 -2.17
CA PHE A 146 -1.96 6.00 -3.59
C PHE A 146 -2.35 4.62 -4.16
N VAL A 147 -2.20 4.48 -5.47
CA VAL A 147 -2.23 3.19 -6.18
C VAL A 147 -0.81 2.75 -6.50
N GLY A 148 -0.46 1.52 -6.14
CA GLY A 148 0.87 0.94 -6.35
C GLY A 148 0.85 -0.22 -7.34
N GLU A 149 2.01 -0.52 -7.92
CA GLU A 149 2.26 -1.61 -8.86
C GLU A 149 3.39 -2.50 -8.33
N ASN A 150 3.22 -3.82 -8.43
CA ASN A 150 4.25 -4.81 -8.12
C ASN A 150 4.28 -5.95 -9.16
N GLU A 151 5.42 -6.62 -9.26
CA GLU A 151 5.60 -7.88 -10.00
C GLU A 151 6.14 -8.93 -9.02
N ALA A 152 5.27 -9.72 -8.43
CA ALA A 152 5.61 -10.55 -7.26
C ALA A 152 6.68 -11.61 -7.55
N LYS A 153 6.82 -12.06 -8.81
CA LYS A 153 7.91 -12.98 -9.21
C LYS A 153 9.27 -12.29 -9.36
N LYS A 154 9.33 -10.95 -9.44
CA LYS A 154 10.58 -10.17 -9.51
C LYS A 154 11.05 -9.67 -8.15
N GLY A 155 10.14 -9.46 -7.20
CA GLY A 155 10.46 -9.09 -5.83
C GLY A 155 9.38 -8.26 -5.16
N CYS A 156 9.73 -7.61 -4.05
CA CYS A 156 8.81 -6.90 -3.17
C CYS A 156 8.62 -5.41 -3.47
N THR A 157 9.28 -4.86 -4.50
CA THR A 157 9.23 -3.42 -4.78
C THR A 157 7.85 -2.97 -5.23
N ILE A 158 7.29 -1.95 -4.57
CA ILE A 158 6.01 -1.34 -4.92
C ILE A 158 6.28 0.03 -5.55
N THR A 159 5.90 0.19 -6.81
CA THR A 159 6.04 1.45 -7.56
C THR A 159 4.75 2.25 -7.47
N GLN A 160 4.84 3.54 -7.12
CA GLN A 160 3.66 4.39 -7.03
C GLN A 160 3.19 4.84 -8.43
N MET A 161 1.88 4.78 -8.65
CA MET A 161 1.21 4.93 -9.95
C MET A 161 0.03 5.91 -9.87
N GLY A 162 0.26 7.09 -9.27
CA GLY A 162 -0.79 8.08 -9.04
C GLY A 162 -1.65 7.76 -7.79
N ASP A 163 -2.60 8.65 -7.49
CA ASP A 163 -3.43 8.57 -6.28
C ASP A 163 -4.81 7.95 -6.50
N ASN A 164 -5.12 7.54 -7.73
CA ASN A 164 -6.39 6.91 -8.11
C ASN A 164 -6.19 5.89 -9.24
N VAL A 165 -7.15 4.99 -9.43
CA VAL A 165 -7.06 3.90 -10.40
C VAL A 165 -7.03 4.39 -11.86
N PHE A 166 -7.70 5.52 -12.17
CA PHE A 166 -7.64 6.11 -13.51
C PHE A 166 -6.20 6.54 -13.84
N ALA A 167 -5.50 7.21 -12.92
CA ALA A 167 -4.10 7.57 -13.07
C ALA A 167 -3.22 6.33 -13.29
N ALA A 168 -3.41 5.29 -12.47
CA ALA A 168 -2.61 4.08 -12.55
C ALA A 168 -2.74 3.39 -13.91
N VAL A 169 -3.98 3.23 -14.39
CA VAL A 169 -4.26 2.61 -15.69
C VAL A 169 -3.78 3.50 -16.83
N HIS A 170 -3.90 4.82 -16.71
CA HIS A 170 -3.33 5.75 -17.70
C HIS A 170 -1.81 5.61 -17.81
N LEU A 171 -1.10 5.64 -16.69
CA LEU A 171 0.36 5.53 -16.64
C LEU A 171 0.84 4.18 -17.17
N TYR A 172 0.11 3.11 -16.83
CA TYR A 172 0.37 1.77 -17.38
C TYR A 172 0.18 1.72 -18.89
N LEU A 173 -0.91 2.30 -19.42
CA LEU A 173 -1.17 2.42 -20.85
C LEU A 173 -0.03 3.17 -21.56
N LEU A 174 0.40 4.31 -21.01
CA LEU A 174 1.52 5.09 -21.56
C LEU A 174 2.82 4.28 -21.64
N ARG A 175 3.14 3.52 -20.58
CA ARG A 175 4.30 2.63 -20.54
C ARG A 175 4.19 1.53 -21.59
N LYS A 176 3.05 0.85 -21.65
CA LYS A 176 2.80 -0.23 -22.62
C LYS A 176 2.91 0.26 -24.07
N ARG A 177 2.42 1.47 -24.37
CA ARG A 177 2.57 2.09 -25.69
C ARG A 177 4.04 2.32 -26.04
N LYS A 178 4.83 2.81 -25.10
CA LYS A 178 6.28 3.00 -25.29
C LYS A 178 7.00 1.68 -25.55
N ASP A 179 6.64 0.61 -24.85
CA ASP A 179 7.27 -0.71 -24.98
C ASP A 179 6.92 -1.41 -26.31
N ARG A 180 5.76 -1.11 -26.91
CA ARG A 180 5.32 -1.71 -28.19
C ARG A 180 5.98 -1.11 -29.44
N GLY A 181 6.50 0.13 -29.36
CA GLY A 181 7.05 0.85 -30.52
C GLY A 181 5.99 1.27 -31.56
N SER A 182 6.36 2.16 -32.49
CA SER A 182 5.45 2.94 -33.35
C SER A 182 4.70 2.19 -34.47
N LYS A 183 4.69 0.85 -34.50
CA LYS A 183 4.08 0.09 -35.60
C LYS A 183 3.52 -1.25 -35.14
N LYS A 184 2.20 -1.32 -34.88
CA LYS A 184 1.35 -2.52 -35.08
C LYS A 184 -0.15 -2.22 -34.90
N THR A 185 -0.96 -3.07 -35.51
CA THR A 185 -2.42 -3.19 -35.37
C THR A 185 -2.86 -3.19 -33.89
N GLY A 186 -3.92 -2.43 -33.57
CA GLY A 186 -4.46 -2.27 -32.21
C GLY A 186 -4.15 -0.93 -31.54
N ASP A 187 -3.45 -0.02 -32.20
CA ASP A 187 -3.17 1.34 -31.71
C ASP A 187 -4.47 2.16 -31.60
N GLU A 188 -5.36 2.07 -32.58
CA GLU A 188 -6.65 2.79 -32.57
C GLU A 188 -7.53 2.42 -31.35
N ALA A 189 -7.53 1.15 -30.94
CA ALA A 189 -8.26 0.69 -29.75
C ALA A 189 -7.64 1.23 -28.45
N LEU A 190 -6.30 1.27 -28.37
CA LEU A 190 -5.58 1.87 -27.24
C LEU A 190 -5.75 3.38 -27.19
N GLU A 191 -5.72 4.08 -28.32
CA GLU A 191 -5.99 5.51 -28.43
C GLU A 191 -7.42 5.86 -28.02
N THR A 192 -8.40 5.07 -28.49
CA THR A 192 -9.81 5.21 -28.10
C THR A 192 -9.99 5.00 -26.60
N LEU A 193 -9.35 3.97 -26.03
CA LEU A 193 -9.39 3.71 -24.59
C LEU A 193 -8.75 4.86 -23.80
N GLU A 194 -7.58 5.35 -24.23
CA GLU A 194 -6.89 6.48 -23.60
C GLU A 194 -7.77 7.75 -23.63
N ALA A 195 -8.40 8.05 -24.76
CA ALA A 195 -9.29 9.19 -24.90
C ALA A 195 -10.49 9.11 -23.95
N LYS A 196 -11.18 7.96 -23.92
CA LYS A 196 -12.32 7.73 -23.01
C LYS A 196 -11.90 7.81 -21.53
N LEU A 197 -10.75 7.23 -21.18
CA LEU A 197 -10.24 7.25 -19.82
C LEU A 197 -9.90 8.69 -19.38
N ARG A 198 -9.26 9.47 -20.25
CA ARG A 198 -8.93 10.88 -19.99
C ARG A 198 -10.17 11.74 -19.84
N ASP A 199 -11.15 11.58 -20.73
CA ASP A 199 -12.41 12.31 -20.69
C ASP A 199 -13.19 12.01 -19.39
N LYS A 200 -13.28 10.73 -19.00
CA LYS A 200 -13.95 10.33 -17.75
C LYS A 200 -13.22 10.88 -16.52
N ALA A 201 -11.89 10.76 -16.47
CA ALA A 201 -11.09 11.29 -15.37
C ALA A 201 -11.21 12.82 -15.26
N GLN A 202 -11.16 13.54 -16.39
CA GLN A 202 -11.35 14.99 -16.42
C GLN A 202 -12.74 15.38 -15.93
N THR A 203 -13.79 14.71 -16.42
CA THR A 203 -15.18 14.94 -16.02
C THR A 203 -15.40 14.75 -14.52
N LEU A 204 -14.75 13.74 -13.93
CA LEU A 204 -14.87 13.41 -12.51
C LEU A 204 -13.87 14.16 -11.62
N GLY A 205 -12.94 14.93 -12.21
CA GLY A 205 -11.92 15.69 -11.48
C GLY A 205 -10.76 14.84 -10.94
N PHE A 206 -10.53 13.63 -11.45
CA PHE A 206 -9.40 12.80 -11.06
C PHE A 206 -8.10 13.23 -11.75
N SER A 207 -7.04 13.41 -10.96
CA SER A 207 -5.71 13.68 -11.48
C SER A 207 -5.16 12.46 -12.22
N LEU A 208 -4.45 12.68 -13.32
CA LEU A 208 -3.72 11.62 -14.04
C LEU A 208 -2.19 11.73 -13.85
N GLU A 209 -1.75 12.54 -12.88
CA GLU A 209 -0.32 12.69 -12.56
C GLU A 209 0.23 11.43 -11.88
N GLN A 210 1.48 11.07 -12.18
CA GLN A 210 2.18 9.99 -11.47
C GLN A 210 2.38 10.28 -9.97
N LYS A 211 2.52 11.56 -9.62
CA LYS A 211 2.84 11.99 -8.25
C LYS A 211 2.12 13.29 -7.91
N THR A 212 0.94 13.16 -7.30
CA THR A 212 0.09 14.29 -6.94
C THR A 212 0.62 15.07 -5.74
N LYS A 213 -0.03 16.19 -5.41
CA LYS A 213 0.34 17.01 -4.26
C LYS A 213 0.22 16.23 -2.95
N ASP A 214 -0.84 15.45 -2.79
CA ASP A 214 -1.12 14.72 -1.55
C ASP A 214 -0.13 13.56 -1.36
N MET A 215 0.24 12.87 -2.44
CA MET A 215 1.33 11.88 -2.39
C MET A 215 2.66 12.51 -1.95
N LYS A 216 2.97 13.73 -2.41
CA LYS A 216 4.19 14.47 -1.98
C LYS A 216 4.09 14.95 -0.53
N GLN A 217 2.89 15.26 -0.04
CA GLN A 217 2.68 15.57 1.37
C GLN A 217 2.84 14.33 2.24
N ARG A 218 2.33 13.18 1.79
CA ARG A 218 2.52 11.88 2.42
C ARG A 218 3.99 11.49 2.48
N ASP A 219 4.76 11.68 1.40
CA ASP A 219 6.21 11.43 1.40
C ASP A 219 6.98 12.19 2.50
N LYS A 220 6.54 13.40 2.87
CA LYS A 220 7.15 14.16 3.97
C LYS A 220 6.91 13.55 5.34
N LYS A 221 5.91 12.66 5.47
CA LYS A 221 5.56 11.93 6.68
C LYS A 221 6.12 10.51 6.70
N VAL A 222 6.73 10.05 5.59
CA VAL A 222 7.38 8.75 5.51
C VAL A 222 8.63 8.78 6.39
N VAL A 223 8.70 7.87 7.36
CA VAL A 223 9.82 7.80 8.30
C VAL A 223 10.96 6.91 7.78
N THR A 224 10.66 5.91 6.96
CA THR A 224 11.61 5.04 6.26
C THR A 224 10.95 4.40 5.04
N LYS A 225 11.76 3.99 4.06
CA LYS A 225 11.28 3.42 2.79
C LYS A 225 10.97 1.94 2.86
N THR A 226 11.60 1.22 3.80
CA THR A 226 11.63 -0.25 3.89
C THR A 226 12.10 -0.92 2.57
N PHE A 227 12.19 -2.25 2.55
CA PHE A 227 12.63 -3.00 1.37
C PHE A 227 11.68 -2.89 0.17
N HIS A 228 10.37 -2.70 0.40
CA HIS A 228 9.41 -2.54 -0.70
C HIS A 228 9.43 -1.13 -1.31
N GLY A 229 10.06 -0.15 -0.66
CA GLY A 229 10.29 1.20 -1.20
C GLY A 229 9.07 2.14 -1.17
N ALA A 230 7.89 1.62 -0.84
CA ALA A 230 6.67 2.41 -0.70
C ALA A 230 6.71 3.33 0.54
N GLY A 231 7.51 2.96 1.54
CA GLY A 231 7.69 3.66 2.79
C GLY A 231 6.53 3.53 3.77
N ILE A 232 6.85 3.66 5.06
CA ILE A 232 5.89 3.58 6.15
C ILE A 232 5.67 4.95 6.79
N VAL A 233 4.44 5.20 7.21
CA VAL A 233 4.03 6.41 7.94
C VAL A 233 3.58 5.97 9.32
N VAL A 234 4.13 6.59 10.37
CA VAL A 234 3.71 6.42 11.77
C VAL A 234 3.53 7.80 12.41
N PRO A 235 2.70 7.92 13.45
CA PRO A 235 2.63 9.17 14.21
C PRO A 235 3.99 9.49 14.83
N VAL A 236 4.51 10.68 14.58
CA VAL A 236 5.71 11.21 15.23
C VAL A 236 5.33 12.52 15.92
N ASP A 237 5.60 12.63 17.21
CA ASP A 237 5.27 13.80 17.99
C ASP A 237 6.30 14.94 17.80
N LYS A 238 6.09 16.06 18.49
CA LYS A 238 6.97 17.23 18.41
C LYS A 238 8.38 17.03 19.01
N ASN A 239 8.59 15.92 19.73
CA ASN A 239 9.86 15.55 20.35
C ASN A 239 10.53 14.40 19.60
N ASP A 240 10.09 14.11 18.37
CA ASP A 240 10.54 13.02 17.51
C ASP A 240 10.25 11.61 18.07
N VAL A 241 9.26 11.47 18.96
CA VAL A 241 8.81 10.17 19.49
C VAL A 241 7.76 9.56 18.56
N GLY A 242 8.00 8.32 18.14
CA GLY A 242 7.16 7.49 17.28
C GLY A 242 7.97 6.55 16.37
N TYR A 243 9.22 6.90 16.07
CA TYR A 243 10.11 6.15 15.20
C TYR A 243 11.58 6.37 15.55
N ARG A 244 12.36 5.30 15.51
CA ARG A 244 13.82 5.32 15.49
C ARG A 244 14.34 4.32 14.47
N GLU A 245 15.50 4.60 13.88
CA GLU A 245 16.12 3.76 12.86
C GLU A 245 16.61 2.42 13.42
N LEU A 246 16.66 1.41 12.55
CA LEU A 246 17.36 0.16 12.84
C LEU A 246 18.87 0.42 13.02
N PRO A 247 19.56 -0.39 13.85
CA PRO A 247 21.02 -0.28 14.01
C PRO A 247 21.80 -0.73 12.77
N GLU A 248 21.11 -1.29 11.77
CA GLU A 248 21.66 -1.81 10.52
C GLU A 248 21.08 -1.06 9.32
N THR A 249 21.92 -0.86 8.31
CA THR A 249 21.45 -0.35 7.00
C THR A 249 20.67 -1.43 6.26
N ASP A 250 19.82 -1.06 5.29
CA ASP A 250 19.11 -2.02 4.43
C ASP A 250 20.05 -3.05 3.80
N ALA A 251 21.23 -2.61 3.35
CA ALA A 251 22.23 -3.49 2.74
C ALA A 251 22.85 -4.45 3.76
N GLY A 252 23.06 -3.98 5.00
CA GLY A 252 23.50 -4.80 6.14
C GLY A 252 22.46 -5.84 6.50
N LEU A 253 21.21 -5.42 6.70
CA LEU A 253 20.08 -6.29 7.01
C LEU A 253 19.87 -7.35 5.92
N LYS A 254 19.93 -6.99 4.64
CA LYS A 254 19.86 -7.95 3.52
C LYS A 254 20.98 -8.99 3.57
N LYS A 255 22.20 -8.62 3.99
CA LYS A 255 23.31 -9.57 4.16
C LYS A 255 23.06 -10.52 5.35
N ILE A 256 22.54 -10.01 6.46
CA ILE A 256 22.16 -10.83 7.62
C ILE A 256 21.08 -11.84 7.21
N CYS A 257 20.00 -11.38 6.55
CA CYS A 257 18.95 -12.26 6.07
C CYS A 257 19.49 -13.31 5.10
N LYS A 258 20.39 -12.93 4.20
CA LYS A 258 21.04 -13.86 3.27
C LYS A 258 21.82 -14.95 4.00
N ALA A 259 22.62 -14.58 4.99
CA ALA A 259 23.40 -15.55 5.78
C ALA A 259 22.49 -16.56 6.51
N ILE A 260 21.33 -16.13 7.01
CA ILE A 260 20.34 -17.01 7.66
C ILE A 260 19.73 -18.00 6.67
N VAL A 261 19.32 -17.51 5.48
CA VAL A 261 18.63 -18.35 4.48
C VAL A 261 19.60 -19.34 3.83
N GLU A 262 20.85 -18.93 3.58
CA GLU A 262 21.87 -19.76 2.93
C GLU A 262 22.69 -20.64 3.89
N ALA A 263 22.46 -20.55 5.20
CA ALA A 263 23.10 -21.41 6.19
C ALA A 263 22.86 -22.90 5.87
N ARG A 264 23.89 -23.74 6.06
CA ARG A 264 23.83 -25.16 5.64
C ARG A 264 23.24 -26.07 6.71
N THR A 265 23.35 -25.67 7.97
CA THR A 265 22.81 -26.41 9.12
C THR A 265 21.97 -25.51 10.02
N ASP A 266 21.15 -26.11 10.86
CA ASP A 266 20.33 -25.38 11.81
C ASP A 266 21.19 -24.69 12.89
N GLU A 267 22.33 -25.27 13.28
CA GLU A 267 23.26 -24.66 14.21
C GLU A 267 23.92 -23.40 13.63
N GLU A 268 24.32 -23.44 12.36
CA GLU A 268 24.82 -22.26 11.65
C GLU A 268 23.74 -21.19 11.55
N ARG A 269 22.50 -21.59 11.24
CA ARG A 269 21.37 -20.67 11.11
C ARG A 269 21.03 -20.00 12.43
N VAL A 270 20.98 -20.75 13.53
CA VAL A 270 20.75 -20.20 14.87
C VAL A 270 21.81 -19.15 15.24
N LYS A 271 23.08 -19.39 14.91
CA LYS A 271 24.14 -18.39 15.10
C LYS A 271 23.93 -17.17 14.21
N ALA A 272 23.58 -17.36 12.94
CA ALA A 272 23.30 -16.27 12.00
C ALA A 272 22.08 -15.42 12.39
N PHE A 273 21.16 -15.96 13.20
CA PHE A 273 20.05 -15.21 13.79
C PHE A 273 20.45 -14.26 14.92
N GLY A 274 21.66 -14.35 15.47
CA GLY A 274 22.14 -13.51 16.57
C GLY A 274 21.84 -12.01 16.39
N PRO A 275 22.25 -11.39 15.27
CA PRO A 275 21.96 -9.97 15.01
C PRO A 275 20.46 -9.64 14.95
N ILE A 276 19.62 -10.55 14.43
CA ILE A 276 18.16 -10.35 14.43
C ILE A 276 17.62 -10.35 15.86
N GLN A 277 18.11 -11.22 16.74
CA GLN A 277 17.69 -11.28 18.15
C GLN A 277 18.09 -10.01 18.92
N GLU A 278 19.27 -9.46 18.64
CA GLU A 278 19.70 -8.17 19.19
C GLU A 278 18.77 -7.04 18.73
N MET A 279 18.44 -6.99 17.43
CA MET A 279 17.48 -6.01 16.90
C MET A 279 16.09 -6.15 17.51
N ILE A 280 15.58 -7.37 17.72
CA ILE A 280 14.31 -7.60 18.43
C ILE A 280 14.37 -7.03 19.84
N THR A 281 15.50 -7.17 20.54
CA THR A 281 15.70 -6.60 21.88
C THR A 281 15.63 -5.07 21.85
N PHE A 282 16.27 -4.44 20.88
CA PHE A 282 16.17 -2.99 20.69
C PHE A 282 14.75 -2.53 20.33
N VAL A 283 14.03 -3.33 19.54
CA VAL A 283 12.61 -3.05 19.24
C VAL A 283 11.77 -3.07 20.52
N GLN A 284 12.04 -3.96 21.48
CA GLN A 284 11.31 -3.95 22.76
C GLN A 284 11.57 -2.64 23.54
N PHE A 285 12.82 -2.18 23.63
CA PHE A 285 13.13 -0.88 24.24
C PHE A 285 12.46 0.27 23.49
N ALA A 286 12.45 0.23 22.15
CA ALA A 286 11.75 1.22 21.33
C ALA A 286 10.25 1.24 21.63
N ASN A 287 9.61 0.07 21.74
CA ASN A 287 8.20 -0.03 22.08
C ASN A 287 7.89 0.53 23.48
N ASP A 288 8.71 0.24 24.49
CA ASP A 288 8.56 0.81 25.84
C ASP A 288 8.66 2.35 25.83
N GLU A 289 9.47 2.89 24.91
CA GLU A 289 9.69 4.32 24.69
C GLU A 289 8.76 4.93 23.61
N CYS A 290 7.71 4.20 23.20
CA CYS A 290 6.69 4.60 22.20
C CYS A 290 7.18 4.78 20.75
N ASP A 291 8.38 4.31 20.40
CA ASP A 291 8.93 4.29 19.05
C ASP A 291 8.52 3.05 18.26
N TYR A 292 7.21 2.84 18.13
CA TYR A 292 6.62 1.65 17.52
C TYR A 292 7.03 1.44 16.05
N GLY A 293 7.43 2.50 15.35
CA GLY A 293 7.87 2.44 13.96
C GLY A 293 9.10 1.56 13.72
N MET A 294 9.97 1.37 14.72
CA MET A 294 11.17 0.54 14.57
C MET A 294 10.82 -0.95 14.37
N GLY A 295 9.91 -1.47 15.21
CA GLY A 295 9.42 -2.85 15.09
C GLY A 295 8.61 -3.06 13.83
N TYR A 296 7.87 -2.03 13.40
CA TYR A 296 7.14 -2.04 12.14
C TYR A 296 8.09 -2.16 10.93
N GLU A 297 9.14 -1.34 10.86
CA GLU A 297 10.16 -1.40 9.80
C GLU A 297 10.83 -2.77 9.72
N LEU A 298 11.39 -3.26 10.83
CA LEU A 298 12.09 -4.56 10.86
C LEU A 298 11.17 -5.69 10.41
N GLY A 299 9.93 -5.72 10.89
CA GLY A 299 8.96 -6.73 10.51
C GLY A 299 8.62 -6.71 9.03
N ILE A 300 8.46 -5.52 8.44
CA ILE A 300 8.18 -5.33 7.01
C ILE A 300 9.38 -5.74 6.16
N ASP A 301 10.59 -5.39 6.55
CA ASP A 301 11.81 -5.77 5.82
C ASP A 301 12.01 -7.28 5.77
N LEU A 302 11.78 -7.97 6.91
CA LEU A 302 11.80 -9.42 6.98
C LEU A 302 10.67 -10.05 6.14
N PHE A 303 9.47 -9.48 6.16
CA PHE A 303 8.36 -9.90 5.31
C PHE A 303 8.71 -9.77 3.82
N CYS A 304 9.34 -8.66 3.43
CA CYS A 304 9.78 -8.36 2.07
C CYS A 304 10.95 -9.22 1.61
N TYR A 305 11.78 -9.71 2.53
CA TYR A 305 12.82 -10.67 2.19
C TYR A 305 12.23 -12.01 1.72
N GLY A 306 11.07 -12.39 2.28
CA GLY A 306 10.24 -13.47 1.73
C GLY A 306 10.64 -14.89 2.13
N SER A 307 11.53 -15.09 3.10
CA SER A 307 11.89 -16.43 3.55
C SER A 307 11.00 -16.91 4.70
N HIS A 308 10.57 -18.16 4.64
CA HIS A 308 9.76 -18.81 5.67
C HIS A 308 10.46 -18.86 7.04
N TYR A 309 11.79 -18.84 7.08
CA TYR A 309 12.57 -18.79 8.34
C TYR A 309 12.23 -17.55 9.18
N PHE A 310 11.74 -16.46 8.57
CA PHE A 310 11.39 -15.24 9.28
C PHE A 310 9.95 -15.21 9.76
N HIS A 311 9.07 -16.11 9.33
CA HIS A 311 7.63 -16.04 9.63
C HIS A 311 7.34 -15.94 11.14
N LYS A 312 8.09 -16.70 11.96
CA LYS A 312 7.92 -16.64 13.42
C LYS A 312 8.27 -15.26 13.99
N VAL A 313 9.36 -14.66 13.53
CA VAL A 313 9.80 -13.33 13.96
C VAL A 313 8.84 -12.25 13.47
N ILE A 314 8.38 -12.35 12.21
CA ILE A 314 7.40 -11.42 11.65
C ILE A 314 6.09 -11.46 12.45
N LYS A 315 5.60 -12.65 12.82
CA LYS A 315 4.41 -12.82 13.70
C LYS A 315 4.61 -12.26 15.12
N GLN A 316 5.84 -12.10 15.58
CA GLN A 316 6.11 -11.45 16.87
C GLN A 316 6.15 -9.93 16.74
N LEU A 317 6.75 -9.42 15.66
CA LEU A 317 6.98 -7.98 15.47
C LEU A 317 5.74 -7.24 14.95
N LEU A 318 5.19 -7.68 13.83
CA LEU A 318 4.21 -6.87 13.10
C LEU A 318 2.82 -6.82 13.76
N PRO A 319 2.22 -7.93 14.24
CA PRO A 319 0.94 -7.83 14.96
C PRO A 319 1.03 -6.92 16.18
N MET A 320 2.16 -6.96 16.91
CA MET A 320 2.42 -6.07 18.04
C MET A 320 2.54 -4.61 17.59
N ALA A 321 3.35 -4.33 16.57
CA ALA A 321 3.52 -2.97 16.05
C ALA A 321 2.20 -2.39 15.53
N TYR A 322 1.41 -3.19 14.79
CA TYR A 322 0.09 -2.77 14.33
C TYR A 322 -0.87 -2.48 15.48
N ASN A 323 -0.89 -3.32 16.52
CA ASN A 323 -1.73 -3.07 17.69
C ASN A 323 -1.35 -1.77 18.42
N LEU A 324 -0.05 -1.55 18.67
CA LEU A 324 0.46 -0.32 19.30
C LEU A 324 0.15 0.94 18.46
N LEU A 325 0.16 0.80 17.12
CA LEU A 325 -0.22 1.84 16.17
C LEU A 325 -1.74 1.95 15.95
N LYS A 326 -2.56 1.13 16.63
CA LYS A 326 -4.02 1.06 16.49
C LYS A 326 -4.48 0.70 15.07
N ARG A 327 -3.80 -0.27 14.44
CA ARG A 327 -4.03 -0.78 13.09
C ARG A 327 -4.37 -2.28 13.12
N ASN A 328 -5.19 -2.71 14.08
CA ASN A 328 -5.41 -4.13 14.41
C ASN A 328 -5.76 -5.00 13.19
N LEU A 329 -6.58 -4.50 12.27
CA LEU A 329 -6.96 -5.20 11.04
C LEU A 329 -5.73 -5.62 10.20
N PHE A 330 -4.69 -4.79 10.12
CA PHE A 330 -3.47 -5.16 9.40
C PHE A 330 -2.72 -6.32 10.07
N GLY A 331 -2.76 -6.40 11.41
CA GLY A 331 -2.25 -7.54 12.15
C GLY A 331 -2.99 -8.84 11.80
N GLU A 332 -4.33 -8.80 11.78
CA GLU A 332 -5.18 -9.94 11.44
C GLU A 332 -4.96 -10.43 10.00
N ILE A 333 -4.88 -9.48 9.04
CA ILE A 333 -4.56 -9.77 7.64
C ILE A 333 -3.19 -10.44 7.54
N LEU A 334 -2.18 -9.91 8.23
CA LEU A 334 -0.84 -10.46 8.19
C LEU A 334 -0.78 -11.88 8.76
N GLU A 335 -1.39 -12.12 9.92
CA GLU A 335 -1.36 -13.44 10.56
C GLU A 335 -2.00 -14.51 9.67
N THR A 336 -3.12 -14.15 9.04
CA THR A 336 -3.79 -15.00 8.05
C THR A 336 -2.91 -15.21 6.83
N HIS A 337 -2.33 -14.13 6.30
CA HIS A 337 -1.47 -14.18 5.12
C HIS A 337 -0.24 -15.07 5.36
N LEU A 338 0.48 -14.91 6.48
CA LEU A 338 1.65 -15.73 6.81
C LEU A 338 1.31 -17.21 7.06
N SER A 339 0.07 -17.51 7.44
CA SER A 339 -0.38 -18.89 7.67
C SER A 339 -0.75 -19.61 6.37
N SER A 340 -1.10 -18.85 5.32
CA SER A 340 -1.48 -19.35 4.00
C SER A 340 -0.75 -18.61 2.87
N ARG A 341 0.54 -18.30 3.07
CA ARG A 341 1.33 -17.49 2.14
C ARG A 341 1.74 -18.32 0.93
N ILE A 342 0.94 -18.26 -0.14
CA ILE A 342 1.09 -19.06 -1.35
C ILE A 342 1.55 -18.18 -2.53
N HIS A 343 2.21 -18.80 -3.51
CA HIS A 343 2.65 -18.10 -4.73
C HIS A 343 1.58 -18.12 -5.82
N ASP A 344 0.81 -19.19 -5.93
CA ASP A 344 -0.17 -19.40 -7.01
C ASP A 344 -1.56 -19.65 -6.41
N ASN A 345 -2.61 -19.59 -7.24
CA ASN A 345 -4.00 -19.82 -6.84
C ASN A 345 -4.50 -18.87 -5.72
N ILE A 346 -4.12 -17.60 -5.79
CA ILE A 346 -4.52 -16.56 -4.83
C ILE A 346 -5.98 -16.11 -4.98
N ASP A 347 -6.68 -16.56 -6.03
CA ASP A 347 -8.11 -16.34 -6.17
C ASP A 347 -8.90 -17.27 -5.23
N GLN A 348 -9.34 -16.72 -4.10
CA GLN A 348 -10.15 -17.40 -3.09
C GLN A 348 -11.58 -17.76 -3.54
N LEU A 349 -12.07 -17.24 -4.67
CA LEU A 349 -13.42 -17.50 -5.18
C LEU A 349 -13.46 -18.63 -6.22
N SER A 350 -12.31 -18.93 -6.83
CA SER A 350 -12.15 -20.05 -7.75
C SER A 350 -12.06 -21.40 -7.00
N PRO A 351 -12.53 -22.50 -7.61
CA PRO A 351 -12.33 -23.84 -7.05
C PRO A 351 -10.83 -24.20 -7.07
N HIS A 352 -10.32 -24.59 -5.91
CA HIS A 352 -9.01 -25.25 -5.79
C HIS A 352 -9.11 -26.74 -6.13
#